data_AF-A0A485PDI2-F1
#
_entry.id   AF-A0A485PDI2-F1
#
_cell.length_a   1.000
_cell.length_b   1.000
_cell.length_c   1.000
_cell.angle_alpha   90.00
_cell.angle_beta   90.00
_cell.angle_gamma   90.00
#
_symmetry.space_group_name_H-M   'P 1'
#
loop_
_entity.id
_entity.type
_entity.pdbx_description
1 polymer ?
#
loop_
_entity_poly.entity_id
_entity_poly.type
_entity_poly.pdbx_seq_one_letter_code
_entity_poly.pdbx_strand_id
1 'polypeptide(L)'
;MHYWYSSQSHRTQHCNVCRESIPALSRNVIICEVCKVKSHKLCALRAIKDCKWNTLSITDDLLMPADEVKTMPHQWVEGNISVSSQCAVCHENCGSYQRLQDFRCLWCNST
;
A
#
# COMPACT_ATOMS: atom_id res chain seq x y z
N MET A 1 9.65 0.57 -11.24
CA MET A 1 8.66 -0.14 -12.08
C MET A 1 7.79 -1.03 -11.21
N HIS A 2 6.47 -1.04 -11.41
CA HIS A 2 5.55 -1.89 -10.65
C HIS A 2 5.48 -3.30 -11.24
N TYR A 3 5.37 -4.30 -10.37
CA TYR A 3 5.11 -5.68 -10.76
C TYR A 3 3.70 -6.07 -10.32
N TRP A 4 2.80 -6.34 -11.27
CA TRP A 4 1.36 -6.47 -11.02
C TRP A 4 0.91 -7.92 -11.07
N TYR A 5 0.04 -8.31 -10.15
CA TYR A 5 -0.68 -9.58 -10.20
C TYR A 5 -2.19 -9.37 -10.01
N SER A 6 -3.00 -10.27 -10.56
CA SER A 6 -4.46 -10.22 -10.38
C SER A 6 -4.85 -10.69 -8.99
N SER A 7 -5.80 -10.01 -8.38
CA SER A 7 -6.35 -10.40 -7.07
C SER A 7 -7.86 -10.18 -7.08
N GLN A 8 -8.56 -10.70 -6.08
CA GLN A 8 -9.97 -10.43 -5.83
C GLN A 8 -10.16 -10.26 -4.33
N SER A 9 -11.14 -9.46 -3.93
CA SER A 9 -11.46 -9.23 -2.53
C SER A 9 -12.96 -9.29 -2.31
N HIS A 10 -13.39 -9.89 -1.19
CA HIS A 10 -14.79 -9.90 -0.77
C HIS A 10 -15.28 -8.54 -0.25
N ARG A 11 -14.36 -7.56 -0.12
CA ARG A 11 -14.67 -6.21 0.34
C ARG A 11 -14.48 -5.22 -0.80
N THR A 12 -15.30 -4.17 -0.80
CA THR A 12 -15.07 -2.99 -1.64
C THR A 12 -13.74 -2.37 -1.28
N GLN A 13 -12.95 -2.03 -2.29
CA GLN A 13 -11.63 -1.42 -2.16
C GLN A 13 -11.63 -0.10 -2.92
N HIS A 14 -10.51 0.61 -2.94
CA HIS A 14 -10.34 1.80 -3.75
C HIS A 14 -9.05 1.73 -4.54
N CYS A 15 -9.08 2.24 -5.76
CA CYS A 15 -7.93 2.29 -6.64
C CYS A 15 -6.97 3.39 -6.19
N ASN A 16 -5.71 3.04 -5.88
CA ASN A 16 -4.66 3.99 -5.49
C ASN A 16 -4.20 4.93 -6.62
N VAL A 17 -4.73 4.78 -7.84
CA VAL A 17 -4.42 5.65 -8.99
C VAL A 17 -5.55 6.64 -9.25
N CYS A 18 -6.78 6.15 -9.49
CA CYS A 18 -7.93 7.02 -9.79
C CYS A 18 -8.76 7.40 -8.55
N ARG A 19 -8.44 6.86 -7.37
CA ARG A 19 -9.16 7.03 -6.09
C ARG A 19 -10.61 6.51 -6.03
N GLU A 20 -11.16 6.10 -7.18
CA GLU A 20 -12.48 5.48 -7.28
C GLU A 20 -12.58 4.10 -6.61
N SER A 21 -13.81 3.75 -6.25
CA SER A 21 -14.16 2.46 -5.65
C SER A 21 -13.99 1.30 -6.62
N ILE A 22 -13.46 0.19 -6.10
CA ILE A 22 -13.35 -1.12 -6.73
C ILE A 22 -14.39 -2.01 -6.04
N PRO A 23 -15.45 -2.43 -6.75
CA PRO A 23 -16.48 -3.30 -6.16
C PRO A 23 -15.89 -4.62 -5.65
N ALA A 24 -16.52 -5.19 -4.63
CA ALA A 24 -16.21 -6.53 -4.16
C ALA A 24 -16.30 -7.55 -5.33
N LEU A 25 -15.40 -8.53 -5.32
CA LEU A 25 -15.29 -9.59 -6.33
C LEU A 25 -14.99 -9.09 -7.76
N SER A 26 -14.55 -7.84 -7.92
CA SER A 26 -14.11 -7.33 -9.20
C SER A 26 -12.91 -8.10 -9.73
N ARG A 27 -12.99 -8.58 -10.99
CA ARG A 27 -11.90 -9.28 -11.69
C ARG A 27 -10.88 -8.34 -12.33
N ASN A 28 -11.14 -7.03 -12.25
CA ASN A 28 -10.33 -5.99 -12.86
C ASN A 28 -9.38 -5.32 -11.87
N VAL A 29 -9.25 -5.86 -10.66
CA VAL A 29 -8.27 -5.38 -9.68
C VAL A 29 -6.95 -6.13 -9.81
N ILE A 30 -5.89 -5.35 -9.77
CA ILE A 30 -4.51 -5.81 -9.72
C ILE A 30 -3.81 -5.16 -8.53
N ILE A 31 -2.84 -5.86 -7.97
CA ILE A 31 -2.07 -5.43 -6.82
C ILE A 31 -0.60 -5.45 -7.21
N CYS A 32 0.14 -4.42 -6.81
CA CYS A 32 1.59 -4.44 -6.98
C CYS A 32 2.20 -5.40 -5.96
N GLU A 33 3.06 -6.32 -6.38
CA GLU A 33 3.75 -7.25 -5.50
C GLU A 33 4.66 -6.54 -4.50
N VAL A 34 5.25 -5.41 -4.90
CA VAL A 34 6.25 -4.68 -4.11
C VAL A 34 5.56 -3.72 -3.13
N CYS A 35 4.88 -2.69 -3.63
CA CYS A 35 4.32 -1.63 -2.80
C CYS A 35 2.86 -1.88 -2.33
N LYS A 36 2.26 -3.02 -2.74
CA LYS A 36 0.89 -3.43 -2.40
C LYS A 36 -0.23 -2.44 -2.72
N VAL A 37 0.04 -1.42 -3.54
CA VAL A 37 -0.99 -0.53 -4.08
C VAL A 37 -1.98 -1.35 -4.92
N LYS A 38 -3.26 -1.00 -4.82
CA LYS A 38 -4.35 -1.66 -5.55
C LYS A 38 -4.81 -0.76 -6.68
N SER A 39 -4.98 -1.33 -7.86
CA SER A 39 -5.36 -0.55 -9.04
C SER A 39 -6.35 -1.32 -9.91
N HIS A 40 -7.17 -0.58 -10.65
CA HIS A 40 -7.80 -1.16 -11.84
C HIS A 40 -6.72 -1.53 -12.87
N LYS A 41 -6.99 -2.57 -13.67
CA LYS A 41 -6.12 -2.99 -14.79
C LYS A 41 -5.73 -1.83 -15.71
N LEU A 42 -6.70 -1.02 -16.13
CA LEU A 42 -6.45 0.13 -17.00
C LEU A 42 -5.72 1.27 -16.28
N CYS A 43 -6.04 1.51 -15.00
CA CYS A 43 -5.39 2.56 -14.23
C CYS A 43 -3.90 2.27 -13.96
N ALA A 44 -3.50 1.00 -13.92
CA ALA A 44 -2.10 0.64 -13.71
C ALA A 44 -1.16 1.08 -14.83
N LEU A 45 -1.68 1.24 -16.06
CA LEU A 45 -0.94 1.81 -17.19
C LEU A 45 -0.58 3.29 -16.96
N ARG A 46 -1.36 3.99 -16.12
CA ARG A 46 -1.18 5.40 -15.74
C ARG A 46 -0.51 5.55 -14.38
N ALA A 47 -0.17 4.45 -13.71
CA ALA A 47 0.48 4.51 -12.40
C ALA A 47 1.87 5.15 -12.55
N ILE A 48 2.25 5.98 -11.57
CA ILE A 48 3.59 6.56 -11.48
C ILE A 48 4.60 5.41 -11.45
N LYS A 49 5.66 5.49 -12.27
CA LYS A 49 6.63 4.39 -12.47
C LYS A 49 7.51 4.12 -11.24
N ASP A 50 7.48 5.03 -10.28
CA ASP A 50 8.18 4.96 -8.99
C ASP A 50 7.45 3.99 -8.05
N CYS A 51 7.52 2.71 -8.41
CA CYS A 51 7.22 1.64 -7.49
C CYS A 51 8.23 1.71 -6.35
N LYS A 52 7.77 2.23 -5.22
CA LYS A 52 8.58 2.44 -4.03
C LYS A 52 9.16 1.11 -3.52
N TRP A 53 10.49 1.04 -3.61
CA TRP A 53 11.47 0.21 -2.88
C TRP A 53 11.50 -1.32 -3.06
N ASN A 54 12.67 -1.80 -3.49
CA ASN A 54 13.26 -3.05 -3.02
C ASN A 54 14.15 -2.73 -1.79
N THR A 55 14.44 -3.70 -0.92
CA THR A 55 15.28 -3.50 0.28
C THR A 55 16.64 -2.84 -0.02
N LEU A 56 17.15 -2.98 -1.24
CA LEU A 56 18.45 -2.47 -1.69
C LEU A 56 18.46 -0.97 -2.03
N SER A 57 17.31 -0.37 -2.38
CA SER A 57 17.24 1.05 -2.73
C SER A 57 17.17 1.97 -1.50
N ILE A 58 16.97 1.42 -0.30
CA ILE A 58 17.12 2.16 0.97
C ILE A 58 18.59 2.21 1.39
N THR A 59 19.37 1.17 1.07
CA THR A 59 20.78 1.07 1.44
C THR A 59 21.72 1.85 0.52
N ASP A 60 21.28 2.21 -0.69
CA ASP A 60 22.13 2.93 -1.66
C ASP A 60 22.17 4.44 -1.37
N ASP A 61 21.04 5.04 -0.95
CA ASP A 61 20.97 6.46 -0.56
C ASP A 61 21.52 6.74 0.84
N LEU A 62 21.88 5.68 1.57
CA LEU A 62 22.29 5.74 2.95
C LEU A 62 23.53 4.87 3.14
N LEU A 63 24.70 5.52 3.07
CA LEU A 63 25.98 5.06 3.65
C LEU A 63 25.85 4.91 5.18
N MET A 64 24.86 4.17 5.65
CA MET A 64 24.63 3.92 7.06
C MET A 64 25.61 2.82 7.48
N PRO A 65 26.48 3.08 8.47
CA PRO A 65 27.37 2.06 9.00
C PRO A 65 26.53 0.85 9.45
N ALA A 66 27.08 -0.35 9.31
CA ALA A 66 26.39 -1.62 9.61
C ALA A 66 25.75 -1.68 11.00
N ASP A 67 26.19 -0.83 11.93
CA ASP A 67 25.69 -0.70 13.30
C ASP A 67 24.41 0.14 13.44
N GLU A 68 24.03 0.94 12.43
CA GLU A 68 22.81 1.76 12.39
C GLU A 68 21.65 1.09 11.62
N VAL A 69 21.86 -0.10 11.06
CA VAL A 69 20.81 -0.95 10.45
C VAL A 69 19.91 -1.60 11.52
N LYS A 70 19.66 -0.91 12.64
CA LYS A 70 18.82 -1.43 13.73
C LYS A 70 17.35 -1.07 13.58
N THR A 71 17.01 -0.03 12.81
CA THR A 71 15.62 0.41 12.63
C THR A 71 15.31 0.63 11.17
N MET A 72 14.67 -0.36 10.55
CA MET A 72 14.08 -0.19 9.22
C MET A 72 12.84 0.71 9.31
N PRO A 73 12.76 1.82 8.56
CA PRO A 73 11.61 2.72 8.61
C PRO A 73 10.35 2.03 8.11
N HIS A 74 9.20 2.27 8.75
CA HIS A 74 7.92 1.71 8.32
C HIS A 74 7.59 2.10 6.87
N GLN A 75 7.08 1.13 6.12
CA GLN A 75 6.70 1.33 4.73
C GLN A 75 5.20 1.50 4.59
N TRP A 76 4.75 2.73 4.35
CA TRP A 76 3.33 3.08 4.39
C TRP A 76 2.65 2.98 3.02
N VAL A 77 1.44 2.42 3.00
CA VAL A 77 0.52 2.47 1.85
C VAL A 77 -0.81 3.10 2.27
N GLU A 78 -1.35 3.97 1.42
CA GLU A 78 -2.61 4.68 1.67
C GLU A 78 -3.82 3.75 1.51
N GLY A 79 -4.69 3.75 2.52
CA GLY A 79 -6.03 3.17 2.47
C GLY A 79 -6.12 1.65 2.31
N ASN A 80 -7.33 1.21 1.96
CA ASN A 80 -7.70 -0.21 1.91
C ASN A 80 -7.40 -0.96 3.23
N ILE A 81 -7.59 -0.25 4.34
CA ILE A 81 -7.36 -0.72 5.72
C ILE A 81 -8.58 -1.52 6.20
N SER A 82 -8.35 -2.51 7.08
CA SER A 82 -9.45 -3.24 7.69
C SER A 82 -10.23 -2.35 8.66
N VAL A 83 -11.54 -2.53 8.74
CA VAL A 83 -12.44 -1.75 9.61
C VAL A 83 -12.16 -1.87 11.11
N SER A 84 -11.39 -2.88 11.50
CA SER A 84 -11.01 -3.16 12.89
C SER A 84 -9.60 -2.64 13.21
N SER A 85 -8.97 -1.91 12.30
CA SER A 85 -7.64 -1.34 12.52
C SER A 85 -7.74 -0.05 13.32
N GLN A 86 -6.76 0.18 14.20
CA GLN A 86 -6.68 1.38 15.05
C GLN A 86 -5.31 2.02 14.89
N CYS A 87 -5.26 3.34 15.00
CA CYS A 87 -4.01 4.08 14.92
C CYS A 87 -3.09 3.67 16.07
N ALA A 88 -1.84 3.36 15.79
CA ALA A 88 -0.83 3.00 16.77
C ALA A 88 -0.45 4.18 17.68
N VAL A 89 -0.79 5.42 17.29
CA VAL A 89 -0.46 6.65 18.03
C VAL A 89 -1.64 7.14 18.87
N CYS A 90 -2.82 7.34 18.25
CA CYS A 90 -3.99 7.89 18.95
C CYS A 90 -5.06 6.86 19.32
N HIS A 91 -4.93 5.61 18.90
CA HIS A 91 -5.86 4.51 19.16
C HIS A 91 -7.30 4.67 18.61
N GLU A 92 -7.53 5.69 17.79
CA GLU A 92 -8.78 5.87 17.06
C GLU A 92 -8.89 4.91 15.87
N ASN A 93 -10.13 4.64 15.43
CA ASN A 93 -10.39 3.74 14.31
C ASN A 93 -9.84 4.29 12.98
N CYS A 94 -9.15 3.43 12.22
CA CYS A 94 -8.59 3.77 10.91
C CYS A 94 -9.40 3.17 9.76
N GLY A 95 -9.25 3.79 8.58
CA GLY A 95 -9.83 3.35 7.32
C GLY A 95 -11.15 4.04 6.99
N SER A 96 -11.54 3.94 5.73
CA SER A 96 -12.83 4.43 5.24
C SER A 96 -13.40 3.52 4.16
N TYR A 97 -14.73 3.43 4.16
CA TYR A 97 -15.50 2.77 3.11
C TYR A 97 -15.76 3.65 1.89
N GLN A 98 -15.59 4.97 2.02
CA GLN A 98 -15.99 5.92 0.97
C GLN A 98 -14.81 6.37 0.10
N ARG A 99 -13.59 6.30 0.63
CA ARG A 99 -12.39 6.81 -0.04
C ARG A 99 -11.11 6.20 0.51
N LEU A 100 -10.01 6.41 -0.20
CA LEU A 100 -8.67 6.22 0.35
C LEU A 100 -8.40 7.29 1.42
N GLN A 101 -8.03 6.83 2.59
CA GLN A 101 -7.51 7.63 3.70
C GLN A 101 -6.72 6.72 4.63
N ASP A 102 -5.97 7.34 5.54
CA ASP A 102 -5.12 6.66 6.52
C ASP A 102 -4.04 5.81 5.85
N PHE A 103 -3.08 5.36 6.64
CA PHE A 103 -1.94 4.61 6.13
C PHE A 103 -1.76 3.33 6.92
N ARG A 104 -1.34 2.27 6.24
CA ARG A 104 -0.90 1.02 6.90
C ARG A 104 0.51 0.67 6.49
N CYS A 105 1.28 0.13 7.42
CA CYS A 105 2.60 -0.39 7.14
C CYS A 105 2.50 -1.71 6.37
N LEU A 106 3.30 -1.88 5.31
CA LEU A 106 3.34 -3.10 4.50
C LEU A 106 3.90 -4.30 5.25
N TRP A 107 4.75 -4.06 6.26
CA TRP A 107 5.48 -5.12 6.95
C TRP A 107 4.80 -5.52 8.26
N CYS A 108 4.53 -4.54 9.14
CA CYS A 108 3.98 -4.80 10.46
C CYS A 108 2.46 -4.59 10.56
N ASN A 109 1.80 -4.14 9.49
CA ASN A 109 0.38 -3.78 9.46
C ASN A 109 -0.06 -2.72 10.49
N SER A 110 0.88 -2.04 11.16
CA SER A 110 0.58 -0.87 11.98
C SER A 110 -0.15 0.17 11.14
N THR A 111 -1.13 0.84 11.75
CA THR A 111 -1.90 1.95 11.19
C THR A 111 -1.73 3.21 12.02
#